data_AF-A0A9W4REK8-F1
#
_entry.id   AF-A0A9W4REK8-F1
#
_cell.length_a   1.000
_cell.length_b   1.000
_cell.length_c   1.000
_cell.angle_alpha   90.00
_cell.angle_beta   90.00
_cell.angle_gamma   90.00
#
_symmetry.space_group_name_H-M   'P 1'
#
loop_
_entity.id
_entity.type
_entity.pdbx_description
1 polymer ?
#
loop_
_entity_poly.entity_id
_entity_poly.type
_entity_poly.pdbx_seq_one_letter_code
_entity_poly.pdbx_strand_id
1 'polypeptide(L)'
;MAAEIGIDELKTLGMRGMCSVLALVVHDLTGWPLVGVCEVTDRGATGVYHVACRAPDALLVDVAGRRDEKDVLADFAAEGRHLGLRDLNRDFVSASFRRDPVWYQRYSQALPDLLPEDALALPRPGL
;
A
#
# COMPACT_ATOMS: atom_id res chain seq x y z
N MET A 1 -7.90 11.73 -26.12
CA MET A 1 -8.08 12.31 -24.78
C MET A 1 -8.15 11.14 -23.81
N ALA A 2 -7.14 10.96 -22.96
CA ALA A 2 -7.25 9.97 -21.89
C ALA A 2 -8.36 10.44 -20.96
N ALA A 3 -9.32 9.57 -20.64
CA ALA A 3 -10.36 9.89 -19.67
C ALA A 3 -9.70 10.38 -18.36
N GLU A 4 -10.23 11.47 -17.81
CA GLU A 4 -9.83 11.94 -16.48
C GLU A 4 -10.27 10.88 -15.47
N ILE A 5 -9.31 10.24 -14.81
CA ILE A 5 -9.57 9.24 -13.77
C ILE A 5 -9.87 10.00 -12.47
N GLY A 6 -11.06 9.80 -11.92
CA GLY A 6 -11.50 10.44 -10.69
C GLY A 6 -10.85 9.83 -9.43
N ILE A 7 -11.00 10.51 -8.30
CA ILE A 7 -10.47 10.05 -7.00
C ILE A 7 -11.04 8.69 -6.59
N ASP A 8 -12.34 8.45 -6.78
CA ASP A 8 -12.97 7.17 -6.42
C ASP A 8 -12.44 6.00 -7.27
N GLU A 9 -12.11 6.27 -8.54
CA GLU A 9 -11.50 5.30 -9.43
C GLU A 9 -10.05 5.01 -9.00
N LEU A 10 -9.28 6.04 -8.63
CA LEU A 10 -7.96 5.85 -8.03
C LEU A 10 -8.03 5.05 -6.72
N LYS A 11 -9.05 5.27 -5.87
CA LYS A 11 -9.24 4.47 -4.66
C LYS A 11 -9.47 2.99 -5.00
N THR A 12 -10.34 2.73 -5.97
CA THR A 12 -10.64 1.38 -6.43
C THR A 12 -9.41 0.69 -7.00
N LEU A 13 -8.63 1.40 -7.83
CA LEU A 13 -7.38 0.90 -8.39
C LEU A 13 -6.35 0.65 -7.28
N GLY A 14 -6.25 1.55 -6.30
CA GLY A 14 -5.37 1.43 -5.14
C GLY A 14 -5.64 0.17 -4.33
N MET A 15 -6.89 -0.29 -4.23
CA MET A 15 -7.21 -1.57 -3.57
C MET A 15 -6.92 -2.80 -4.43
N ARG A 16 -7.18 -2.74 -5.74
CA ARG A 16 -7.35 -3.95 -6.58
C ARG A 16 -6.29 -4.16 -7.66
N GLY A 17 -5.30 -3.28 -7.76
CA GLY A 17 -4.22 -3.47 -8.75
C GLY A 17 -3.05 -2.52 -8.65
N MET A 18 -3.18 -1.41 -7.91
CA MET A 18 -2.19 -0.33 -7.84
C MET A 18 -1.77 -0.01 -6.40
N CYS A 19 -2.04 -0.90 -5.45
CA CYS A 19 -1.64 -0.77 -4.03
C CYS A 19 -0.15 -0.53 -3.87
N SER A 20 0.66 -1.23 -4.66
CA SER A 20 2.11 -1.08 -4.76
C SER A 20 2.56 0.33 -5.13
N VAL A 21 1.86 1.01 -6.06
CA VAL A 21 2.22 2.35 -6.51
C VAL A 21 1.89 3.36 -5.42
N LEU A 22 0.70 3.25 -4.82
CA LEU A 22 0.33 4.09 -3.68
C LEU A 22 1.31 3.88 -2.51
N ALA A 23 1.60 2.63 -2.15
CA ALA A 23 2.53 2.32 -1.08
C ALA A 23 3.95 2.83 -1.37
N LEU A 24 4.42 2.75 -2.62
CA LEU A 24 5.70 3.36 -3.01
C LEU A 24 5.69 4.88 -2.86
N VAL A 25 4.61 5.55 -3.27
CA VAL A 25 4.47 7.01 -3.10
C VAL A 25 4.50 7.37 -1.61
N VAL A 26 3.78 6.64 -0.76
CA VAL A 26 3.79 6.86 0.68
C VAL A 26 5.20 6.61 1.26
N HIS A 27 5.83 5.49 0.90
CA HIS A 27 7.19 5.15 1.32
C HIS A 27 8.22 6.21 0.93
N ASP A 28 8.22 6.65 -0.34
CA ASP A 28 9.17 7.65 -0.83
C ASP A 28 8.93 9.03 -0.17
N LEU A 29 7.70 9.33 0.26
CA LEU A 29 7.35 10.57 0.96
C LEU A 29 7.72 10.56 2.46
N THR A 30 7.50 9.42 3.14
CA THR A 30 7.56 9.34 4.62
C THR A 30 8.78 8.57 5.13
N GLY A 31 9.38 7.72 4.31
CA GLY A 31 10.39 6.75 4.71
C GLY A 31 9.83 5.51 5.43
N TRP A 32 8.50 5.37 5.53
CA TRP A 32 7.88 4.28 6.29
C TRP A 32 8.09 2.91 5.62
N PRO A 33 8.35 1.83 6.39
CA PRO A 33 8.59 0.50 5.83
C PRO A 33 7.44 -0.01 4.96
N LEU A 34 7.78 -0.62 3.82
CA LEU A 34 6.82 -1.30 2.95
C LEU A 34 6.49 -2.69 3.52
N VAL A 35 5.22 -3.04 3.52
CA VAL A 35 4.73 -4.33 4.04
C VAL A 35 3.79 -4.97 3.02
N GLY A 36 3.96 -6.26 2.80
CA GLY A 36 3.12 -7.07 1.93
C GLY A 36 2.19 -7.97 2.73
N VAL A 37 0.91 -8.01 2.35
CA VAL A 37 -0.02 -9.06 2.78
C VAL A 37 0.23 -10.29 1.91
N CYS A 38 0.63 -11.40 2.53
CA CYS A 38 1.07 -12.61 1.85
C CYS A 38 0.35 -13.84 2.41
N GLU A 39 0.24 -14.89 1.60
CA GLU A 39 -0.16 -16.20 2.12
C GLU A 39 1.01 -16.80 2.90
N VAL A 40 0.77 -17.17 4.16
CA VAL A 40 1.75 -17.82 5.02
C VAL A 40 1.53 -19.32 4.89
N THR A 41 2.55 -20.00 4.39
CA THR A 41 2.59 -21.46 4.32
C THR A 41 3.69 -21.99 5.23
N ASP A 42 3.68 -23.30 5.51
CA ASP A 42 4.76 -23.97 6.25
C ASP A 42 6.14 -23.83 5.57
N ARG A 43 6.17 -23.46 4.28
CA ARG A 43 7.38 -23.22 3.49
C ARG A 43 7.78 -21.74 3.43
N GLY A 44 7.06 -20.87 4.15
CA GLY A 44 7.24 -19.42 4.14
C GLY A 44 6.12 -18.66 3.42
N ALA A 45 6.29 -17.35 3.32
CA ALA A 45 5.30 -16.46 2.73
C ALA A 45 5.35 -16.44 1.19
N THR A 46 4.24 -16.83 0.55
CA THR A 46 4.08 -16.90 -0.91
C THR A 46 2.99 -15.96 -1.40
N GLY A 47 3.22 -15.33 -2.56
CA GLY A 47 2.29 -14.35 -3.12
C GLY A 47 2.25 -13.04 -2.32
N VAL A 48 2.04 -11.92 -3.00
CA VAL A 48 1.76 -10.63 -2.35
C VAL A 48 0.43 -10.17 -2.92
N TYR A 49 -0.60 -10.13 -2.08
CA TYR A 49 -1.95 -9.73 -2.47
C TYR A 49 -2.16 -8.22 -2.33
N HIS A 50 -1.48 -7.61 -1.37
CA HIS A 50 -1.58 -6.19 -1.10
C HIS A 50 -0.24 -5.65 -0.59
N VAL A 51 0.02 -4.36 -0.84
CA VAL A 51 1.18 -3.65 -0.31
C VAL A 51 0.70 -2.39 0.37
N ALA A 52 1.16 -2.17 1.61
CA ALA A 52 0.89 -1.00 2.43
C ALA A 52 2.20 -0.45 3.02
N CYS A 53 2.13 0.70 3.70
CA CYS A 53 3.23 1.20 4.52
C CYS A 53 2.93 1.00 6.01
N ARG A 54 3.93 0.62 6.81
CA ARG A 54 3.81 0.58 8.28
C ARG A 54 4.20 1.93 8.86
N ALA A 55 3.25 2.64 9.44
CA ALA A 55 3.49 3.88 10.14
C ALA A 55 4.24 3.64 11.48
N PRO A 56 4.84 4.68 12.09
CA PRO A 56 5.59 4.57 13.35
C PRO A 56 4.80 4.03 14.55
N ASP A 57 3.48 4.17 14.52
CA ASP A 57 2.55 3.63 15.52
C ASP A 57 2.12 2.18 15.23
N ALA A 58 2.80 1.53 14.28
CA ALA A 58 2.55 0.18 13.77
C ALA A 58 1.26 -0.01 12.96
N LEU A 59 0.46 1.03 12.72
CA LEU A 59 -0.69 0.93 11.82
C LEU A 59 -0.25 0.83 10.36
N LEU A 60 -1.06 0.14 9.57
CA LEU A 60 -0.85 0.01 8.13
C LEU A 60 -1.59 1.14 7.40
N VAL A 61 -0.90 1.75 6.44
CA VAL A 61 -1.44 2.82 5.59
C VAL A 61 -1.61 2.27 4.19
N ASP A 62 -2.87 2.20 3.78
CA ASP A 62 -3.30 1.95 2.41
C ASP A 62 -4.37 2.97 2.00
N VAL A 63 -5.06 2.73 0.88
CA VAL A 63 -6.04 3.68 0.34
C VAL A 63 -7.31 3.83 1.19
N ALA A 64 -7.55 2.93 2.14
CA ALA A 64 -8.61 3.06 3.13
C ALA A 64 -8.14 3.81 4.39
N GLY A 65 -6.89 4.29 4.42
CA GLY A 65 -6.32 5.07 5.51
C GLY A 65 -5.41 4.25 6.44
N ARG A 66 -5.22 4.75 7.67
CA ARG A 66 -4.47 4.07 8.74
C ARG A 66 -5.36 3.05 9.42
N ARG A 67 -4.97 1.78 9.41
CA ARG A 67 -5.77 0.65 9.93
C ARG A 67 -4.91 -0.37 10.66
N ASP A 68 -5.53 -1.10 11.58
CA ASP A 68 -4.87 -2.20 12.28
C ASP A 68 -4.56 -3.36 11.33
N GLU A 69 -3.47 -4.08 11.60
CA GLU A 69 -3.06 -5.26 10.84
C GLU A 69 -4.20 -6.28 10.69
N LYS A 70 -4.95 -6.51 11.77
CA LYS A 70 -6.07 -7.46 11.78
C LYS A 70 -7.14 -7.10 10.75
N ASP A 71 -7.48 -5.82 10.65
CA ASP A 71 -8.54 -5.35 9.75
C ASP A 71 -8.07 -5.44 8.30
N VAL A 72 -6.81 -5.07 8.04
CA VAL A 72 -6.23 -5.22 6.70
C VAL A 72 -6.18 -6.69 6.29
N LEU A 73 -5.71 -7.60 7.16
CA LEU A 73 -5.67 -9.03 6.85
C LEU A 73 -7.08 -9.61 6.58
N ALA A 74 -8.09 -9.14 7.32
CA ALA A 74 -9.48 -9.59 7.15
C ALA A 74 -10.03 -9.25 5.75
N ASP A 75 -9.67 -8.11 5.17
CA ASP A 75 -10.09 -7.72 3.81
C ASP A 75 -9.58 -8.67 2.72
N PHE A 76 -8.42 -9.29 2.95
CA PHE A 76 -7.78 -10.19 1.97
C PHE A 76 -7.98 -11.67 2.28
N ALA A 77 -8.51 -12.00 3.46
CA ALA A 77 -8.77 -13.36 3.91
C ALA A 77 -9.94 -13.99 3.12
N ALA A 78 -9.67 -14.41 1.88
CA ALA A 78 -10.56 -15.27 1.12
C ALA A 78 -10.61 -16.68 1.74
N GLU A 79 -11.75 -17.37 1.60
CA GLU A 79 -12.09 -18.70 2.14
C GLU A 79 -10.89 -19.53 2.65
N GLY A 80 -10.53 -19.34 3.93
CA GLY A 80 -9.56 -20.19 4.63
C GLY A 80 -8.07 -19.88 4.41
N ARG A 81 -7.71 -18.79 3.73
CA ARG A 81 -6.30 -18.41 3.57
C ARG A 81 -5.67 -18.02 4.91
N HIS A 82 -4.50 -18.59 5.19
CA HIS A 82 -3.66 -18.14 6.29
C HIS A 82 -2.81 -16.97 5.80
N LEU A 83 -3.16 -15.75 6.21
CA LEU A 83 -2.46 -14.54 5.79
C LEU A 83 -1.57 -13.99 6.89
N GLY A 84 -0.52 -13.29 6.47
CA GLY A 84 0.37 -12.57 7.38
C GLY A 84 1.12 -11.47 6.66
N LEU A 85 1.86 -10.69 7.45
CA LEU A 85 2.66 -9.59 6.93
C LEU A 85 4.09 -10.04 6.62
N ARG A 86 4.65 -9.48 5.56
CA ARG A 86 6.05 -9.62 5.18
C ARG A 86 6.65 -8.26 4.89
N ASP A 87 7.76 -7.92 5.51
CA ASP A 87 8.50 -6.72 5.16
C ASP A 87 9.02 -6.83 3.72
N LEU A 88 8.80 -5.79 2.93
CA LEU A 88 9.21 -5.73 1.53
C LEU A 88 10.30 -4.67 1.37
N ASN A 89 11.25 -4.93 0.49
CA ASN A 89 12.16 -3.89 0.04
C ASN A 89 11.56 -3.12 -1.14
N ARG A 90 12.02 -1.89 -1.32
CA ARG A 90 11.58 -0.99 -2.38
C ARG A 90 11.78 -1.60 -3.78
N ASP A 91 12.89 -2.30 -3.99
CA ASP A 91 13.22 -2.91 -5.29
C ASP A 91 12.19 -3.96 -5.71
N PHE A 92 11.77 -4.84 -4.78
CA PHE A 92 10.75 -5.86 -4.97
C PHE A 92 9.40 -5.24 -5.38
N VAL A 93 8.96 -4.20 -4.66
CA VAL A 93 7.69 -3.53 -4.96
C VAL A 93 7.77 -2.82 -6.31
N SER A 94 8.90 -2.17 -6.60
CA SER A 94 9.11 -1.46 -7.86
C SER A 94 9.29 -2.36 -9.09
N ALA A 95 9.67 -3.63 -8.90
CA ALA A 95 9.76 -4.62 -9.97
C ALA A 95 8.40 -5.21 -10.34
N SER A 96 7.49 -5.29 -9.37
CA SER A 96 6.14 -5.87 -9.55
C SER A 96 5.26 -5.03 -10.48
N PHE A 97 5.60 -3.75 -10.67
CA PHE A 97 4.97 -2.86 -11.62
C PHE A 97 6.07 -2.17 -12.39
N ARG A 98 6.21 -2.48 -13.70
CA ARG A 98 7.11 -1.72 -14.58
C ARG A 98 6.66 -0.26 -14.50
N ARG A 99 7.41 0.54 -13.73
CA ARG A 99 7.17 1.94 -13.41
C ARG A 99 6.46 2.63 -14.55
N ASP A 100 5.15 2.69 -14.51
CA ASP A 100 4.43 3.59 -15.38
C ASP A 100 4.50 4.94 -14.66
N PRO A 101 5.37 5.86 -15.13
CA PRO A 101 5.58 7.13 -14.46
C PRO A 101 4.27 7.92 -14.35
N VAL A 102 3.29 7.65 -15.22
CA VAL A 102 1.98 8.29 -15.18
C VAL A 102 1.24 7.92 -13.90
N TRP A 103 1.24 6.64 -13.51
CA TRP A 103 0.53 6.22 -12.30
C TRP A 103 1.19 6.72 -11.03
N TYR A 104 2.52 6.65 -10.95
CA TYR A 104 3.25 7.20 -9.82
C TYR A 104 2.96 8.70 -9.65
N GLN A 105 3.01 9.46 -10.75
CA GLN A 105 2.70 10.89 -10.73
C GLN A 105 1.25 11.15 -10.31
N ARG A 106 0.28 10.39 -10.84
CA ARG A 106 -1.15 10.53 -10.47
C ARG A 106 -1.38 10.29 -9.00
N TYR A 107 -0.84 9.21 -8.43
CA TYR A 107 -0.96 8.92 -7.01
C TYR A 107 -0.26 9.97 -6.15
N SER A 108 0.90 10.48 -6.59
CA SER A 108 1.61 11.56 -5.88
C SER A 108 0.79 12.85 -5.82
N GLN A 109 0.12 13.21 -6.93
CA GLN A 109 -0.70 14.42 -7.02
C GLN A 109 -2.02 14.28 -6.25
N ALA A 110 -2.64 13.10 -6.31
CA ALA A 110 -3.92 12.81 -5.67
C ALA A 110 -3.80 12.41 -4.18
N LEU A 111 -2.58 12.26 -3.65
CA LEU A 111 -2.36 11.74 -2.30
C LEU A 111 -3.14 12.50 -1.20
N PRO A 112 -3.22 13.86 -1.21
CA PRO A 112 -3.99 14.60 -0.23
C PRO A 112 -5.51 14.35 -0.29
N ASP A 113 -6.03 13.97 -1.46
CA ASP A 113 -7.45 13.68 -1.66
C ASP A 113 -7.77 12.19 -1.47
N LEU A 114 -6.75 11.32 -1.60
CA LEU A 114 -6.86 9.88 -1.46
C LEU A 114 -6.87 9.45 0.00
N LEU A 115 -5.99 10.05 0.80
CA LEU A 115 -5.81 9.70 2.21
C LEU A 115 -6.31 10.84 3.10
N PRO A 116 -6.95 10.54 4.24
CA PRO A 116 -7.30 11.57 5.20
C PRO A 116 -6.03 12.25 5.75
N GLU A 117 -6.14 13.52 6.13
CA GLU A 117 -4.99 14.37 6.49
C GLU A 117 -4.13 13.78 7.63
N ASP A 118 -4.77 13.04 8.55
CA ASP A 118 -4.14 12.37 9.67
C ASP A 118 -3.45 11.03 9.30
N ALA A 119 -3.69 10.50 8.09
CA ALA A 119 -3.07 9.27 7.63
C ALA A 119 -1.54 9.36 7.50
N LEU A 120 -1.02 10.57 7.28
CA LEU A 120 0.42 10.82 7.08
C LEU A 120 1.01 11.79 8.11
N ALA A 121 0.24 12.21 9.12
CA ALA A 121 0.63 13.23 10.10
C ALA A 121 1.61 12.74 11.19
N LEU A 122 2.26 11.58 10.98
CA LEU A 122 3.22 11.01 11.92
C LEU A 122 4.68 11.33 11.53
N PRO A 123 5.60 11.35 12.50
CA PRO A 123 6.99 11.67 12.24
C PRO A 123 7.63 10.70 11.24
N ARG A 124 8.59 11.22 10.46
CA ARG A 124 9.40 10.41 9.56
C ARG A 124 10.45 9.64 10.38
N PRO A 125 10.78 8.39 10.04
CA PRO A 125 11.84 7.67 10.74
C PRO A 125 13.17 8.41 10.53
N GLY A 126 13.77 8.92 11.61
CA GLY A 126 15.10 9.53 11.58
C GLY A 126 15.18 11.05 11.44
N LEU A 127 14.12 11.80 11.78
CA LEU A 127 14.17 13.24 12.06
C LEU A 127 14.00 13.51 13.56
#